data_AF-D5BV01-F1
#
_entry.id   AF-D5BV01-F1
#
_cell.length_a   1.000
_cell.length_b   1.000
_cell.length_c   1.000
_cell.angle_alpha   90.00
_cell.angle_beta   90.00
_cell.angle_gamma   90.00
#
_symmetry.space_group_name_H-M   'P 1'
#
loop_
_entity.id
_entity.type
_entity.pdbx_description
1 polymer ?
#
loop_
_entity_poly.entity_id
_entity_poly.type
_entity_poly.pdbx_seq_one_letter_code
_entity_poly.pdbx_strand_id
1 'polypeptide(L)'
;MGWRWRPLECREVKQILKNLGFEPRPRKGTSHEQWVKYSEKVLHKVTVDCPKAPFGPDLIKSMASQAGVSKREFYRALNKKKKKTVGLNKG
;
A
#
# COMPACT_ATOMS: atom_id res chain seq x y z
N MET A 1 23.30 -1.78 10.03
CA MET A 1 22.50 -2.78 10.79
C MET A 1 21.18 -3.03 10.07
N GLY A 2 21.09 -4.14 9.33
CA GLY A 2 19.97 -4.43 8.44
C GLY A 2 18.82 -5.12 9.17
N TRP A 3 17.73 -4.41 9.40
CA TRP A 3 16.45 -5.05 9.73
C TRP A 3 16.06 -5.95 8.56
N ARG A 4 16.15 -7.27 8.74
CA ARG A 4 15.73 -8.24 7.71
C ARG A 4 14.21 -8.34 7.72
N TRP A 5 13.59 -7.46 6.95
CA TRP A 5 12.15 -7.45 6.77
C TRP A 5 11.71 -8.71 6.02
N ARG A 6 10.70 -9.39 6.55
CA ARG A 6 10.12 -10.59 5.93
C ARG A 6 9.48 -10.24 4.58
N PRO A 7 9.51 -11.14 3.59
CA PRO A 7 8.69 -11.00 2.39
C PRO A 7 7.21 -10.81 2.75
N LEU A 8 6.48 -10.05 1.94
CA LEU A 8 5.05 -9.83 2.14
C LEU A 8 4.24 -10.58 1.09
N GLU A 9 3.14 -11.17 1.52
CA GLU A 9 2.16 -11.80 0.63
C GLU A 9 1.30 -10.77 -0.10
N CYS A 10 0.71 -11.15 -1.24
CA CYS A 10 -0.17 -10.25 -1.97
C CYS A 10 -1.33 -9.72 -1.11
N ARG A 11 -1.91 -10.60 -0.27
CA ARG A 11 -2.99 -10.22 0.65
C ARG A 11 -2.55 -9.18 1.68
N GLU A 12 -1.33 -9.30 2.20
CA GLU A 12 -0.78 -8.37 3.18
C GLU A 12 -0.51 -7.00 2.56
N VAL A 13 0.03 -6.95 1.35
CA VAL A 13 0.22 -5.69 0.60
C VAL A 13 -1.12 -5.00 0.35
N LYS A 14 -2.14 -5.73 -0.09
CA LYS A 14 -3.49 -5.17 -0.25
C LYS A 14 -4.04 -4.64 1.08
N GLN A 15 -3.81 -5.35 2.19
CA GLN A 15 -4.23 -4.90 3.51
C GLN A 15 -3.51 -3.61 3.93
N ILE A 16 -2.20 -3.52 3.69
CA ILE A 16 -1.39 -2.32 3.92
C ILE A 16 -1.96 -1.14 3.13
N LEU A 17 -2.21 -1.33 1.83
CA LEU A 17 -2.74 -0.30 0.95
C LEU A 17 -4.11 0.20 1.43
N LYS A 18 -5.02 -0.71 1.81
CA LYS A 18 -6.29 -0.34 2.46
C LYS A 18 -6.08 0.47 3.74
N ASN A 19 -5.13 0.06 4.59
CA ASN A 19 -4.83 0.75 5.85
C ASN A 19 -4.18 2.13 5.65
N LEU A 20 -3.51 2.34 4.51
CA LEU A 20 -2.96 3.62 4.06
C LEU A 20 -4.00 4.52 3.37
N GLY A 21 -5.21 4.00 3.12
CA GLY A 21 -6.31 4.72 2.48
C GLY A 21 -6.30 4.65 0.95
N PHE A 22 -5.68 3.62 0.36
CA PHE A 22 -5.78 3.35 -1.07
C PHE A 22 -7.04 2.54 -1.38
N GLU A 23 -7.57 2.76 -2.58
CA GLU A 23 -8.72 2.06 -3.13
C GLU A 23 -8.30 1.26 -4.37
N PRO A 24 -8.81 0.02 -4.53
CA PRO A 24 -8.54 -0.77 -5.72
C PRO A 24 -9.29 -0.18 -6.91
N ARG A 25 -8.62 -0.07 -8.06
CA ARG A 25 -9.26 0.27 -9.33
C ARG A 25 -9.92 -0.99 -9.93
N PRO A 26 -11.05 -0.85 -10.64
CA PRO A 26 -11.68 -1.97 -11.33
C PRO A 26 -10.72 -2.59 -12.35
N ARG A 27 -10.58 -3.92 -12.30
CA ARG A 27 -9.67 -4.69 -13.15
C ARG A 27 -10.28 -4.87 -14.55
N LYS A 28 -9.47 -4.68 -15.59
CA LYS A 28 -9.75 -5.20 -16.94
C LYS A 28 -8.72 -6.31 -17.23
N GLY A 29 -9.11 -7.57 -17.01
CA GLY A 29 -8.47 -8.76 -17.58
C GLY A 29 -7.08 -9.21 -17.10
N THR A 30 -6.33 -8.45 -16.28
CA THR A 30 -4.95 -8.82 -15.89
C THR A 30 -4.77 -9.11 -14.39
N SER A 31 -3.76 -9.92 -14.06
CA SER A 31 -3.34 -10.27 -12.69
C SER A 31 -2.70 -9.12 -11.90
N HIS A 32 -2.51 -7.96 -12.54
CA HIS A 32 -1.99 -6.75 -11.91
C HIS A 32 -3.13 -5.92 -11.33
N GLU A 33 -3.07 -5.63 -10.04
CA GLU A 33 -4.02 -4.77 -9.37
C GLU A 33 -3.44 -3.36 -9.22
N GLN A 34 -4.21 -2.37 -9.65
CA GLN A 34 -3.85 -0.97 -9.48
C GLN A 34 -4.60 -0.41 -8.28
N TRP A 35 -3.87 0.25 -7.39
CA TRP A 35 -4.40 0.88 -6.18
C TRP A 35 -4.11 2.38 -6.25
N VAL A 36 -5.11 3.20 -5.95
CA VAL A 36 -4.98 4.65 -6.02
C VAL A 36 -5.34 5.31 -4.70
N LYS A 37 -4.68 6.43 -4.40
CA LYS A 37 -5.04 7.31 -3.30
C LYS A 37 -4.87 8.76 -3.75
N TYR A 38 -5.87 9.58 -3.47
CA TYR A 38 -5.81 11.03 -3.66
C TYR A 38 -5.40 11.67 -2.32
N SER A 39 -4.30 12.40 -2.31
CA SER A 39 -3.83 13.14 -1.13
C SER A 39 -3.51 14.57 -1.54
N GLU A 40 -4.23 15.56 -1.02
CA GLU A 40 -3.89 17.00 -1.13
C GLU A 40 -3.42 17.43 -2.54
N LYS A 41 -4.11 16.94 -3.59
CA LYS A 41 -3.85 17.16 -5.04
C LYS A 41 -2.84 16.23 -5.73
N VAL A 42 -2.23 15.27 -5.03
CA VAL A 42 -1.36 14.25 -5.60
C VAL A 42 -2.10 12.91 -5.73
N LEU A 43 -2.02 12.29 -6.91
CA LEU A 43 -2.49 10.93 -7.15
C LEU A 43 -1.34 9.95 -6.92
N HIS A 44 -1.41 9.18 -5.84
CA HIS A 44 -0.54 8.03 -5.64
C HIS A 44 -1.14 6.82 -6.33
N LYS A 45 -0.32 6.12 -7.12
CA LYS A 45 -0.70 4.88 -7.80
C LYS A 45 0.31 3.80 -7.46
N VAL A 46 -0.17 2.69 -6.89
CA VAL A 46 0.63 1.52 -6.56
C VAL A 46 0.17 0.35 -7.41
N THR A 47 1.12 -0.32 -8.06
CA THR A 47 0.86 -1.54 -8.81
C THR A 47 1.23 -2.76 -7.96
N VAL A 48 0.26 -3.63 -7.71
CA VAL A 48 0.44 -4.88 -6.98
C VAL A 48 0.39 -6.03 -7.99
N ASP A 49 1.49 -6.76 -8.11
CA ASP A 49 1.65 -7.88 -9.03
C ASP A 49 1.57 -9.21 -8.27
N CYS A 50 0.36 -9.69 -7.96
CA CYS A 50 0.19 -10.89 -7.12
C CYS A 50 0.98 -12.14 -7.59
N PRO A 51 1.15 -12.43 -8.91
CA PRO A 51 1.99 -13.54 -9.37
C PRO A 51 3.46 -13.48 -8.92
N LYS A 52 3.99 -12.30 -8.57
CA LYS A 52 5.35 -12.12 -8.03
C LYS A 52 5.42 -12.22 -6.51
N ALA A 53 4.30 -12.53 -5.84
CA ALA A 53 4.32 -12.83 -4.42
C ALA A 53 5.03 -14.18 -4.18
N PRO A 54 5.78 -14.34 -3.07
CA PRO A 54 6.01 -13.36 -2.01
C PRO A 54 6.97 -12.23 -2.43
N PHE A 55 6.66 -11.00 -2.03
CA PHE A 55 7.43 -9.84 -2.45
C PHE A 55 8.69 -9.65 -1.62
N GLY A 56 9.83 -9.59 -2.29
CA GLY A 56 11.13 -9.29 -1.68
C GLY A 56 11.27 -7.84 -1.20
N PRO A 57 12.34 -7.55 -0.44
CA PRO A 57 12.58 -6.25 0.19
C PRO A 57 12.69 -5.07 -0.80
N ASP A 58 13.17 -5.31 -2.02
CA ASP A 58 13.33 -4.29 -3.06
C ASP A 58 11.99 -3.92 -3.71
N LEU A 59 11.16 -4.92 -4.00
CA LEU A 59 9.83 -4.69 -4.55
C LEU A 59 8.93 -3.99 -3.53
N ILE A 60 9.05 -4.34 -2.25
CA ILE A 60 8.36 -3.63 -1.16
C ILE A 60 8.85 -2.19 -1.03
N LYS A 61 10.16 -1.94 -1.18
CA LYS A 61 10.70 -0.57 -1.20
C LYS A 61 10.11 0.23 -2.36
N SER A 62 9.99 -0.37 -3.55
CA SER A 62 9.36 0.24 -4.71
C SER A 62 7.88 0.58 -4.46
N MET A 63 7.09 -0.38 -3.94
CA MET A 63 5.68 -0.15 -3.60
C MET A 63 5.49 0.92 -2.52
N ALA A 64 6.35 0.93 -1.49
CA ALA A 64 6.31 1.96 -0.45
C ALA A 64 6.61 3.36 -1.03
N SER A 65 7.59 3.46 -1.92
CA SER A 65 7.91 4.70 -2.63
C SER A 65 6.74 5.20 -3.48
N GLN A 66 6.08 4.31 -4.22
CA GLN A 66 4.86 4.64 -4.98
C GLN A 66 3.72 5.11 -4.07
N ALA A 67 3.62 4.52 -2.87
CA ALA A 67 2.63 4.89 -1.87
C ALA A 67 2.97 6.21 -1.13
N GLY A 68 4.15 6.79 -1.38
CA GLY A 68 4.61 8.02 -0.72
C GLY A 68 4.98 7.83 0.74
N VAL A 69 5.32 6.61 1.18
CA VAL A 69 5.69 6.31 2.57
C VAL A 69 7.04 5.60 2.66
N SER A 70 7.69 5.67 3.82
CA SER A 70 8.91 4.88 4.04
C SER A 70 8.60 3.38 4.09
N LYS A 71 9.58 2.53 3.75
CA LYS A 71 9.47 1.06 3.90
C LYS A 71 9.02 0.66 5.31
N ARG A 72 9.55 1.32 6.35
CA ARG A 72 9.16 1.08 7.75
C ARG A 72 7.69 1.38 7.99
N GLU A 73 7.19 2.51 7.49
CA GLU A 73 5.77 2.87 7.60
C GLU A 73 4.87 1.91 6.83
N PHE A 74 5.31 1.43 5.68
CA PHE A 74 4.61 0.43 4.89
C PHE A 74 4.38 -0.86 5.69
N TYR A 75 5.43 -1.39 6.35
CA TYR A 75 5.27 -2.55 7.24
C TYR A 75 4.43 -2.23 8.49
N ARG A 76 4.59 -1.05 9.09
CA ARG A 76 3.77 -0.64 10.24
C ARG A 76 2.29 -0.56 9.90
N ALA A 77 1.95 -0.20 8.67
CA ALA A 77 0.57 -0.13 8.21
C ALA A 77 -0.12 -1.50 8.20
N LEU A 78 0.62 -2.62 8.14
CA LEU A 78 0.04 -3.96 8.25
C LEU A 78 -0.68 -4.16 9.60
N ASN A 79 -0.07 -3.67 10.68
CA ASN A 79 -0.59 -3.79 12.05
C ASN A 79 -1.49 -2.62 12.45
N LYS A 80 -1.70 -1.62 11.58
CA LYS A 80 -2.49 -0.44 11.90
C LYS A 80 -3.98 -0.80 11.85
N LYS A 81 -4.56 -1.10 13.02
CA LYS A 81 -6.02 -1.14 13.18
C LYS A 81 -6.56 0.26 12.85
N LYS A 82 -7.65 0.32 12.06
CA LYS A 82 -8.27 1.59 11.62
C LYS A 82 -8.49 2.51 12.81
N LYS A 83 -7.70 3.60 12.91
CA LYS A 83 -8.16 4.77 13.66
C LYS A 83 -9.20 5.44 12.76
N LYS A 84 -10.45 5.43 13.21
CA LYS A 84 -11.58 6.16 12.61
C LYS A 84 -11.22 7.66 12.70
N THR A 85 -10.63 8.22 11.66
CA THR A 85 -10.38 9.67 11.60
C THR A 85 -11.72 10.34 11.34
N VAL A 86 -12.37 10.77 12.42
CA VAL A 86 -13.32 11.87 12.43
C VAL A 86 -12.61 13.11 11.87
N GLY A 87 -13.27 13.85 10.97
CA GLY A 87 -12.84 15.21 10.62
C GLY A 87 -12.97 15.58 9.14
N LEU A 88 -14.18 15.88 8.69
CA LEU A 88 -14.38 16.90 7.67
C LEU A 88 -15.54 17.80 8.14
N ASN A 89 -15.22 18.72 9.06
CA ASN A 89 -16.05 19.91 9.25
C ASN A 89 -15.79 20.83 8.06
N LYS A 90 -16.79 20.96 7.19
CA LYS A 90 -16.93 22.13 6.32
C LYS A 90 -17.96 23.02 6.99
N GLY A 91 -17.50 24.15 7.52
CA GLY A 91 -18.37 25.27 7.87
C GLY A 91 -18.81 26.03 6.63
#